data_AF-A0A7K4RDW0-F1
#
_entry.id   AF-A0A7K4RDW0-F1
#
_cell.length_a   1.000
_cell.length_b   1.000
_cell.length_c   1.000
_cell.angle_alpha   90.00
_cell.angle_beta   90.00
_cell.angle_gamma   90.00
#
_symmetry.space_group_name_H-M   'P 1'
#
loop_
_entity.id
_entity.type
_entity.pdbx_description
1 polymer ?
#
loop_
_entity_poly.entity_id
_entity_poly.type
_entity_poly.pdbx_seq_one_letter_code
_entity_poly.pdbx_strand_id
1 'polypeptide(L)'
;ALPAMELLPPVLVLLAVTMATGIKEMALDMAPDSFDDQYQDCSDEMVEELLALNRSEFSPNSNYSKAWDDATAKWRSHPSLGSLRWKEEAIALLAYTLETDLYKEFNRAVPVAGRSRQEYLDKFHFKVVHFLLTEALDDLRDAQTHPRCLHVYRGVRGVRFTAKPGDIVRFGQFTSASLNREVAKRFGTDTFFELDTCHGAAIRDFSFMPWEEEVLIPPFETFNVTSVTRQGAETHIQLRSHGVYSNYNCAWLRGDIPGGDT
;
A
#
# COMPACT_ATOMS: atom_id res chain seq x y z
N ALA A 1 62.36 -34.57 -31.50
CA ALA A 1 61.82 -35.20 -30.28
C ALA A 1 61.72 -34.10 -29.22
N LEU A 2 60.51 -33.75 -28.82
CA LEU A 2 60.23 -32.72 -27.80
C LEU A 2 60.68 -33.22 -26.41
N PRO A 3 61.33 -32.41 -25.57
CA PRO A 3 61.23 -32.57 -24.13
C PRO A 3 59.98 -31.81 -23.64
N ALA A 4 59.22 -32.46 -22.77
CA ALA A 4 58.02 -31.92 -22.16
C ALA A 4 58.35 -30.71 -21.28
N MET A 5 57.69 -29.59 -21.54
CA MET A 5 57.70 -28.38 -20.73
C MET A 5 56.66 -28.56 -19.62
N GLU A 6 57.11 -28.61 -18.36
CA GLU A 6 56.24 -28.50 -17.20
C GLU A 6 55.48 -27.17 -17.24
N LEU A 7 54.16 -27.24 -17.11
CA LEU A 7 53.28 -26.10 -16.88
C LEU A 7 52.33 -26.48 -15.74
N LEU A 8 52.63 -25.99 -14.54
CA LEU A 8 51.70 -25.97 -13.41
C LEU A 8 50.45 -25.14 -13.79
N PRO A 9 49.23 -25.65 -13.59
CA PRO A 9 48.03 -24.85 -13.86
C PRO A 9 47.84 -23.78 -12.77
N PRO A 10 47.24 -22.63 -13.13
CA PRO A 10 47.18 -21.45 -12.29
C PRO A 10 46.28 -21.66 -11.06
N VAL A 11 46.75 -21.18 -9.91
CA VAL A 11 45.95 -21.07 -8.68
C VAL A 11 44.77 -20.14 -8.98
N LEU A 12 43.59 -20.73 -9.08
CA LEU A 12 42.34 -19.99 -9.19
C LEU A 12 42.03 -19.37 -7.82
N VAL A 13 42.48 -18.14 -7.60
CA VAL A 13 42.04 -17.35 -6.45
C VAL A 13 40.58 -16.95 -6.72
N LEU A 14 39.64 -17.76 -6.23
CA LEU A 14 38.26 -17.32 -6.08
C LEU A 14 38.24 -16.19 -5.05
N LEU A 15 38.25 -14.95 -5.52
CA LEU A 15 37.73 -13.84 -4.74
C LEU A 15 36.25 -14.11 -4.54
N ALA A 16 35.91 -14.68 -3.38
CA ALA A 16 34.55 -14.67 -2.87
C ALA A 16 34.15 -13.21 -2.67
N VAL A 17 33.54 -12.61 -3.69
CA VAL A 17 32.83 -11.35 -3.53
C VAL A 17 31.61 -11.67 -2.69
N THR A 18 31.70 -11.44 -1.39
CA THR A 18 30.54 -11.38 -0.51
C THR A 18 29.69 -10.21 -0.97
N MET A 19 28.64 -10.50 -1.75
CA MET A 19 27.55 -9.56 -1.99
C MET A 19 26.91 -9.27 -0.63
N ALA A 20 27.26 -8.15 -0.01
CA ALA A 20 26.57 -7.67 1.16
C ALA A 20 25.15 -7.23 0.74
N THR A 21 24.18 -8.15 0.80
CA THR A 21 22.77 -7.81 0.66
C THR A 21 22.33 -7.08 1.94
N GLY A 22 22.44 -5.75 1.96
CA GLY A 22 22.10 -4.94 3.13
C GLY A 22 20.59 -4.81 3.32
N ILE A 23 20.08 -5.21 4.49
CA ILE A 23 18.71 -4.89 4.93
C ILE A 23 18.65 -3.38 5.22
N LYS A 24 17.68 -2.67 4.62
CA LYS A 24 17.48 -1.23 4.83
C LYS A 24 16.81 -1.01 6.19
N GLU A 25 17.40 -0.20 7.06
CA GLU A 25 16.74 0.23 8.30
C GLU A 25 15.89 1.49 8.04
N MET A 26 14.69 1.55 8.60
CA MET A 26 13.73 2.64 8.43
C MET A 26 12.97 2.89 9.74
N ALA A 27 12.96 4.12 10.24
CA ALA A 27 12.11 4.45 11.39
C ALA A 27 10.65 4.58 10.94
N LEU A 28 9.73 4.04 11.73
CA LEU A 28 8.31 4.36 11.57
C LEU A 28 8.05 5.75 12.16
N ASP A 29 7.19 6.51 11.49
CA ASP A 29 6.76 7.84 11.90
C ASP A 29 5.28 8.04 11.55
N MET A 30 4.81 9.28 11.54
CA MET A 30 3.43 9.63 11.18
C MET A 30 3.21 9.80 9.67
N ALA A 31 4.23 9.52 8.84
CA ALA A 31 4.24 9.69 7.40
C ALA A 31 3.74 11.08 6.95
N PRO A 32 4.45 12.17 7.28
CA PRO A 32 4.00 13.54 7.02
C PRO A 32 3.92 13.87 5.51
N ASP A 33 4.69 13.17 4.69
CA ASP A 33 4.74 13.37 3.23
C ASP A 33 3.66 12.59 2.46
N SER A 34 2.88 11.76 3.16
CA SER A 34 1.82 10.93 2.56
C SER A 34 0.67 11.78 2.05
N PHE A 35 0.18 11.48 0.85
CA PHE A 35 -1.18 11.87 0.49
C PHE A 35 -2.16 10.92 1.19
N ASP A 36 -3.12 11.47 1.94
CA ASP A 36 -3.85 10.73 2.97
C ASP A 36 -5.32 11.17 3.07
N ASP A 37 -5.88 11.65 1.97
CA ASP A 37 -7.22 12.22 1.90
C ASP A 37 -8.30 11.18 2.29
N GLN A 38 -9.20 11.62 3.15
CA GLN A 38 -10.38 10.85 3.60
C GLN A 38 -11.65 11.23 2.82
N TYR A 39 -11.60 12.27 1.99
CA TYR A 39 -12.72 12.75 1.16
C TYR A 39 -14.00 13.07 1.95
N GLN A 40 -13.83 13.54 3.20
CA GLN A 40 -14.94 13.86 4.08
C GLN A 40 -15.79 14.99 3.49
N ASP A 41 -17.07 14.71 3.32
CA ASP A 41 -18.10 15.61 2.79
C ASP A 41 -17.84 16.07 1.35
N CYS A 42 -17.19 15.24 0.52
CA CYS A 42 -16.98 15.55 -0.90
C CYS A 42 -16.98 14.36 -1.87
N SER A 43 -17.45 13.18 -1.44
CA SER A 43 -17.41 11.98 -2.27
C SER A 43 -18.25 12.11 -3.54
N ASP A 44 -19.44 12.73 -3.46
CA ASP A 44 -20.30 12.92 -4.63
C ASP A 44 -19.66 13.89 -5.64
N GLU A 45 -19.08 15.01 -5.18
CA GLU A 45 -18.34 15.93 -6.04
C GLU A 45 -17.10 15.29 -6.67
N MET A 46 -16.38 14.44 -5.93
CA MET A 46 -15.24 13.68 -6.47
C MET A 46 -15.68 12.69 -7.57
N VAL A 47 -16.87 12.11 -7.46
CA VAL A 47 -17.43 11.22 -8.49
C VAL A 47 -17.71 11.97 -9.79
N GLU A 48 -18.20 13.21 -9.72
CA GLU A 48 -18.42 14.06 -10.90
C GLU A 48 -17.12 14.34 -11.67
N GLU A 49 -15.99 14.38 -10.96
CA GLU A 49 -14.65 14.64 -11.52
C GLU A 49 -13.99 13.40 -12.15
N LEU A 50 -14.46 12.18 -11.86
CA LEU A 50 -13.81 10.93 -12.31
C LEU A 50 -13.60 10.88 -13.82
N LEU A 51 -14.56 11.38 -14.61
CA LEU A 51 -14.44 11.36 -16.07
C LEU A 51 -13.32 12.28 -16.60
N ALA A 52 -13.13 13.44 -15.96
CA ALA A 52 -12.07 14.37 -16.31
C ALA A 52 -10.71 13.82 -15.87
N LEU A 53 -10.64 13.34 -14.62
CA LEU A 53 -9.43 12.75 -14.06
C LEU A 53 -8.99 11.51 -14.85
N ASN A 54 -9.90 10.59 -15.19
CA ASN A 54 -9.61 9.42 -16.02
C ASN A 54 -8.95 9.81 -17.34
N ARG A 55 -9.42 10.86 -18.01
CA ARG A 55 -8.81 11.32 -19.27
C ARG A 55 -7.39 11.85 -19.08
N SER A 56 -7.14 12.53 -17.96
CA SER A 56 -5.82 13.09 -17.66
C SER A 56 -4.80 12.08 -17.09
N GLU A 57 -5.27 11.08 -16.34
CA GLU A 57 -4.42 10.12 -15.62
C GLU A 57 -4.25 8.80 -16.39
N PHE A 58 -5.32 8.29 -17.03
CA PHE A 58 -5.30 6.96 -17.64
C PHE A 58 -4.80 7.00 -19.07
N SER A 59 -5.28 7.95 -19.87
CA SER A 59 -4.94 7.99 -21.30
C SER A 59 -3.44 8.10 -21.61
N PRO A 60 -2.62 8.82 -20.81
CA PRO A 60 -1.17 8.83 -21.03
C PRO A 60 -0.41 7.67 -20.37
N ASN A 61 -1.01 6.95 -19.41
CA ASN A 61 -0.33 5.88 -18.67
C ASN A 61 -0.81 4.49 -19.12
N SER A 62 -0.02 3.85 -19.99
CA SER A 62 -0.34 2.52 -20.54
C SER A 62 -0.44 1.41 -19.48
N ASN A 63 0.30 1.53 -18.38
CA ASN A 63 0.25 0.55 -17.29
C ASN A 63 -1.07 0.67 -16.53
N TYR A 64 -1.47 1.91 -16.24
CA TYR A 64 -2.75 2.21 -15.60
C TYR A 64 -3.91 1.72 -16.47
N SER A 65 -3.97 2.15 -17.74
CA SER A 65 -5.09 1.82 -18.63
C SER A 65 -5.26 0.31 -18.78
N LYS A 66 -4.14 -0.42 -18.97
CA LYS A 66 -4.17 -1.88 -19.10
C LYS A 66 -4.67 -2.57 -17.83
N ALA A 67 -4.15 -2.19 -16.67
CA ALA A 67 -4.58 -2.78 -15.39
C ALA A 67 -6.07 -2.52 -15.13
N TRP A 68 -6.56 -1.33 -15.49
CA TRP A 68 -7.96 -0.98 -15.38
C TRP A 68 -8.87 -1.76 -16.33
N ASP A 69 -8.44 -1.96 -17.58
CA ASP A 69 -9.17 -2.77 -18.56
C ASP A 69 -9.30 -4.23 -18.11
N ASP A 70 -8.20 -4.82 -17.61
CA ASP A 70 -8.18 -6.18 -17.06
C ASP A 70 -9.10 -6.31 -15.83
N ALA A 71 -9.04 -5.34 -14.92
CA ALA A 71 -9.92 -5.28 -13.74
C ALA A 71 -11.39 -5.13 -14.13
N THR A 72 -11.69 -4.28 -15.11
CA THR A 72 -13.05 -4.08 -15.65
C THR A 72 -13.58 -5.37 -16.28
N ALA A 73 -12.75 -6.08 -17.04
CA ALA A 73 -13.12 -7.36 -17.63
C ALA A 73 -13.44 -8.41 -16.56
N LYS A 74 -12.64 -8.48 -15.49
CA LYS A 74 -12.92 -9.36 -14.35
C LYS A 74 -14.22 -8.98 -13.64
N TRP A 75 -14.42 -7.71 -13.32
CA TRP A 75 -15.66 -7.24 -12.69
C TRP A 75 -16.91 -7.61 -13.51
N ARG A 76 -16.87 -7.41 -14.84
CA ARG A 76 -17.99 -7.79 -15.74
C ARG A 76 -18.31 -9.28 -15.75
N SER A 77 -17.31 -10.13 -15.50
CA SER A 77 -17.51 -11.59 -15.45
C SER A 77 -18.20 -12.04 -14.16
N HIS A 78 -18.19 -11.22 -13.11
CA HIS A 78 -18.79 -11.51 -11.81
C HIS A 78 -19.42 -10.23 -11.20
N PRO A 79 -20.55 -9.73 -11.71
CA PRO A 79 -21.10 -8.44 -11.28
C PRO A 79 -21.73 -8.46 -9.87
N SER A 80 -21.80 -9.62 -9.21
CA SER A 80 -22.40 -9.80 -7.87
C SER A 80 -21.39 -9.64 -6.71
N LEU A 81 -20.28 -8.93 -6.92
CA LEU A 81 -19.28 -8.69 -5.88
C LEU A 81 -19.80 -7.65 -4.89
N GLY A 82 -20.35 -8.12 -3.76
CA GLY A 82 -20.70 -7.29 -2.60
C GLY A 82 -21.64 -6.11 -2.88
N SER A 83 -21.83 -5.25 -1.88
CA SER A 83 -22.52 -3.97 -2.03
C SER A 83 -21.50 -2.85 -1.85
N LEU A 84 -20.98 -2.37 -2.97
CA LEU A 84 -20.21 -1.13 -3.09
C LEU A 84 -21.11 -0.08 -3.72
N ARG A 85 -20.95 1.20 -3.35
CA ARG A 85 -21.79 2.31 -3.81
C ARG A 85 -21.61 2.55 -5.31
N TRP A 86 -20.39 2.45 -5.81
CA TRP A 86 -20.07 2.60 -7.23
C TRP A 86 -19.30 1.39 -7.75
N LYS A 87 -19.65 0.94 -8.97
CA LYS A 87 -18.92 -0.17 -9.61
C LYS A 87 -17.43 0.13 -9.81
N GLU A 88 -17.07 1.41 -9.94
CA GLU A 88 -15.71 1.89 -10.10
C GLU A 88 -14.83 1.54 -8.89
N GLU A 89 -15.40 1.45 -7.69
CA GLU A 89 -14.72 0.99 -6.46
C GLU A 89 -14.29 -0.47 -6.58
N ALA A 90 -15.20 -1.33 -7.04
CA ALA A 90 -14.92 -2.74 -7.28
C ALA A 90 -13.79 -2.92 -8.31
N ILE A 91 -13.80 -2.11 -9.35
CA ILE A 91 -12.77 -2.11 -10.39
C ILE A 91 -11.43 -1.62 -9.83
N ALA A 92 -11.42 -0.58 -8.99
CA ALA A 92 -10.21 -0.07 -8.36
C ALA A 92 -9.57 -1.11 -7.43
N LEU A 93 -10.35 -1.81 -6.59
CA LEU A 93 -9.88 -2.92 -5.76
C LEU A 93 -9.27 -4.05 -6.60
N LEU A 94 -9.96 -4.46 -7.68
CA LEU A 94 -9.46 -5.47 -8.61
C LEU A 94 -8.17 -5.02 -9.30
N ALA A 95 -8.07 -3.75 -9.70
CA ALA A 95 -6.87 -3.20 -10.34
C ALA A 95 -5.68 -3.15 -9.38
N TYR A 96 -5.92 -2.80 -8.11
CA TYR A 96 -4.91 -2.78 -7.06
C TYR A 96 -4.34 -4.18 -6.80
N THR A 97 -5.18 -5.22 -6.76
CA THR A 97 -4.76 -6.61 -6.48
C THR A 97 -4.16 -7.36 -7.66
N LEU A 98 -4.09 -6.75 -8.86
CA LEU A 98 -3.55 -7.39 -10.06
C LEU A 98 -2.01 -7.50 -10.04
N GLU A 99 -1.33 -6.97 -9.01
CA GLU A 99 0.14 -6.92 -8.85
C GLU A 99 0.91 -6.39 -10.09
N THR A 100 0.26 -5.54 -10.89
CA THR A 100 0.85 -4.92 -12.09
C THR A 100 1.74 -3.73 -11.73
N ASP A 101 2.29 -3.07 -12.75
CA ASP A 101 3.03 -1.83 -12.54
C ASP A 101 2.14 -0.70 -12.00
N LEU A 102 0.81 -0.72 -12.22
CA LEU A 102 -0.12 0.20 -11.55
C LEU A 102 0.02 0.13 -10.03
N TYR A 103 -0.07 -1.08 -9.46
CA TYR A 103 0.09 -1.29 -8.01
C TYR A 103 1.44 -0.75 -7.51
N LYS A 104 2.52 -1.03 -8.25
CA LYS A 104 3.89 -0.63 -7.84
C LYS A 104 4.10 0.87 -7.94
N GLU A 105 3.60 1.52 -8.99
CA GLU A 105 3.71 2.96 -9.20
C GLU A 105 2.85 3.72 -8.19
N PHE A 106 1.61 3.26 -7.98
CA PHE A 106 0.70 3.81 -6.97
C PHE A 106 1.31 3.79 -5.58
N ASN A 107 1.78 2.62 -5.12
CA ASN A 107 2.39 2.46 -3.79
C ASN A 107 3.73 3.20 -3.63
N ARG A 108 4.38 3.62 -4.72
CA ARG A 108 5.54 4.52 -4.67
C ARG A 108 5.14 5.99 -4.62
N ALA A 109 4.00 6.36 -5.21
CA ALA A 109 3.56 7.73 -5.35
C ALA A 109 2.86 8.25 -4.09
N VAL A 110 2.00 7.45 -3.46
CA VAL A 110 1.21 7.86 -2.28
C VAL A 110 2.08 8.40 -1.12
N PRO A 111 3.20 7.74 -0.72
CA PRO A 111 4.01 8.21 0.41
C PRO A 111 4.69 9.57 0.25
N VAL A 112 4.71 10.14 -0.96
CA VAL A 112 5.43 11.38 -1.27
C VAL A 112 4.54 12.47 -1.89
N ALA A 113 3.34 12.11 -2.33
CA ALA A 113 2.42 13.01 -3.01
C ALA A 113 1.84 14.11 -2.09
N GLY A 114 1.87 13.89 -0.77
CA GLY A 114 1.40 14.84 0.24
C GLY A 114 2.43 15.87 0.69
N ARG A 115 3.64 15.89 0.11
CA ARG A 115 4.68 16.89 0.43
C ARG A 115 4.23 18.33 0.24
N SER A 116 3.36 18.57 -0.74
CA SER A 116 2.70 19.85 -0.95
C SER A 116 1.50 19.68 -1.87
N ARG A 117 0.58 20.64 -1.85
CA ARG A 117 -0.52 20.70 -2.80
C ARG A 117 -0.04 20.71 -4.26
N GLN A 118 1.07 21.38 -4.56
CA GLN A 118 1.64 21.40 -5.91
C GLN A 118 2.15 20.01 -6.33
N GLU A 119 2.82 19.29 -5.42
CA GLU A 119 3.27 17.91 -5.67
C GLU A 119 2.09 16.99 -6.00
N TYR A 120 1.01 17.10 -5.21
CA TYR A 120 -0.23 16.38 -5.44
C TYR A 120 -0.86 16.72 -6.80
N LEU A 121 -1.03 17.99 -7.12
CA LEU A 121 -1.68 18.39 -8.37
C LEU A 121 -0.89 17.95 -9.59
N ASP A 122 0.42 18.24 -9.60
CA ASP A 122 1.25 18.11 -10.79
C ASP A 122 1.79 16.71 -11.03
N LYS A 123 2.06 15.94 -9.97
CA LYS A 123 2.82 14.69 -10.07
C LYS A 123 2.08 13.46 -9.57
N PHE A 124 1.03 13.63 -8.78
CA PHE A 124 0.23 12.50 -8.33
C PHE A 124 -0.87 12.18 -9.36
N HIS A 125 -0.56 11.30 -10.31
CA HIS A 125 -1.49 10.87 -11.38
C HIS A 125 -2.32 9.64 -11.01
N PHE A 126 -2.64 9.49 -9.72
CA PHE A 126 -3.45 8.37 -9.20
C PHE A 126 -4.59 8.88 -8.31
N LYS A 127 -5.13 10.06 -8.61
CA LYS A 127 -6.22 10.67 -7.83
C LYS A 127 -7.47 9.77 -7.86
N VAL A 128 -7.77 9.18 -9.02
CA VAL A 128 -8.94 8.29 -9.16
C VAL A 128 -8.79 7.00 -8.35
N VAL A 129 -7.67 6.27 -8.50
CA VAL A 129 -7.46 5.03 -7.73
C VAL A 129 -7.39 5.32 -6.24
N HIS A 130 -6.74 6.40 -5.81
CA HIS A 130 -6.72 6.75 -4.39
C HIS A 130 -8.14 7.01 -3.86
N PHE A 131 -8.93 7.84 -4.55
CA PHE A 131 -10.29 8.16 -4.14
C PHE A 131 -11.15 6.90 -4.03
N LEU A 132 -11.20 6.11 -5.10
CA LEU A 132 -12.03 4.92 -5.16
C LEU A 132 -11.62 3.84 -4.17
N LEU A 133 -10.31 3.67 -3.90
CA LEU A 133 -9.87 2.75 -2.86
C LEU A 133 -10.26 3.25 -1.46
N THR A 134 -10.21 4.56 -1.20
CA THR A 134 -10.67 5.11 0.08
C THR A 134 -12.16 4.84 0.29
N GLU A 135 -13.01 5.19 -0.67
CA GLU A 135 -14.47 4.98 -0.58
C GLU A 135 -14.82 3.49 -0.49
N ALA A 136 -14.16 2.63 -1.27
CA ALA A 136 -14.39 1.19 -1.21
C ALA A 136 -14.15 0.60 0.19
N LEU A 137 -13.11 1.07 0.89
CA LEU A 137 -12.82 0.61 2.25
C LEU A 137 -13.85 1.14 3.26
N ASP A 138 -14.37 2.34 3.04
CA ASP A 138 -15.43 2.94 3.85
C ASP A 138 -16.72 2.11 3.75
N ASP A 139 -17.17 1.83 2.52
CA ASP A 139 -18.34 1.01 2.23
C ASP A 139 -18.23 -0.41 2.79
N LEU A 140 -17.08 -1.06 2.61
CA LEU A 140 -16.87 -2.42 3.11
C LEU A 140 -16.83 -2.49 4.64
N ARG A 141 -16.37 -1.43 5.30
CA ARG A 141 -16.37 -1.34 6.77
C ARG A 141 -17.78 -1.09 7.31
N ASP A 142 -18.59 -0.32 6.60
CA ASP A 142 -19.96 0.00 6.99
C ASP A 142 -20.95 -1.15 6.73
N ALA A 143 -20.52 -2.19 6.00
CA ALA A 143 -21.27 -3.42 5.84
C ALA A 143 -21.55 -4.10 7.20
N GLN A 144 -22.81 -4.52 7.42
CA GLN A 144 -23.26 -5.12 8.68
C GLN A 144 -22.44 -6.35 9.12
N THR A 145 -21.83 -7.06 8.17
CA THR A 145 -21.02 -8.26 8.42
C THR A 145 -19.59 -7.95 8.85
N HIS A 146 -19.14 -6.69 8.72
CA HIS A 146 -17.78 -6.31 9.04
C HIS A 146 -17.60 -6.23 10.57
N PRO A 147 -16.56 -6.89 11.15
CA PRO A 147 -16.26 -6.73 12.57
C PRO A 147 -15.74 -5.32 12.84
N ARG A 148 -15.80 -4.86 14.10
CA ARG A 148 -15.31 -3.52 14.46
C ARG A 148 -13.83 -3.30 14.08
N CYS A 149 -13.01 -4.34 14.25
CA CYS A 149 -11.60 -4.34 13.87
C CYS A 149 -11.21 -5.73 13.38
N LEU A 150 -10.18 -5.80 12.55
CA LEU A 150 -9.59 -7.02 12.00
C LEU A 150 -8.19 -7.22 12.57
N HIS A 151 -7.91 -8.44 13.00
CA HIS A 151 -6.57 -8.85 13.41
C HIS A 151 -5.82 -9.44 12.21
N VAL A 152 -4.69 -8.84 11.85
CA VAL A 152 -4.01 -9.11 10.58
C VAL A 152 -2.49 -9.14 10.73
N TYR A 153 -1.83 -9.66 9.70
CA TYR A 153 -0.39 -9.83 9.64
C TYR A 153 0.19 -9.25 8.35
N ARG A 154 1.39 -8.65 8.43
CA ARG A 154 2.11 -8.15 7.26
C ARG A 154 3.60 -8.49 7.35
N GLY A 155 4.10 -9.27 6.40
CA GLY A 155 5.51 -9.54 6.23
C GLY A 155 6.18 -8.56 5.28
N VAL A 156 7.40 -8.13 5.60
CA VAL A 156 8.21 -7.24 4.77
C VAL A 156 9.60 -7.83 4.59
N ARG A 157 10.07 -7.85 3.34
CA ARG A 157 11.43 -8.28 2.96
C ARG A 157 12.30 -7.07 2.64
N GLY A 158 13.56 -7.12 3.03
CA GLY A 158 14.59 -6.15 2.71
C GLY A 158 14.53 -4.85 3.50
N VAL A 159 13.51 -4.67 4.36
CA VAL A 159 13.35 -3.49 5.21
C VAL A 159 13.15 -3.92 6.66
N ARG A 160 13.96 -3.35 7.54
CA ARG A 160 13.83 -3.46 8.99
C ARG A 160 13.27 -2.15 9.54
N PHE A 161 12.01 -2.18 9.96
CA PHE A 161 11.40 -1.03 10.61
C PHE A 161 11.83 -0.93 12.07
N THR A 162 12.01 0.29 12.55
CA THR A 162 12.31 0.58 13.95
C THR A 162 11.26 1.50 14.55
N ALA A 163 10.81 1.18 15.76
CA ALA A 163 9.91 2.00 16.58
C ALA A 163 10.13 1.66 18.06
N LYS A 164 9.49 2.42 18.94
CA LYS A 164 9.46 2.15 20.39
C LYS A 164 8.02 1.91 20.84
N PRO A 165 7.80 1.05 21.84
CA PRO A 165 6.50 0.95 22.49
C PRO A 165 6.02 2.31 22.98
N GLY A 166 4.77 2.67 22.65
CA GLY A 166 4.16 3.97 22.93
C GLY A 166 4.28 5.01 21.81
N ASP A 167 5.08 4.75 20.76
CA ASP A 167 5.08 5.60 19.58
C ASP A 167 3.72 5.52 18.87
N ILE A 168 3.22 6.67 18.39
CA ILE A 168 2.10 6.71 17.44
C ILE A 168 2.69 6.81 16.04
N VAL A 169 2.30 5.88 15.18
CA VAL A 169 2.84 5.72 13.82
C VAL A 169 1.71 5.58 12.81
N ARG A 170 2.04 5.77 11.53
CA ARG A 170 1.12 5.61 10.40
C ARG A 170 1.89 5.07 9.21
N PHE A 171 1.26 4.20 8.41
CA PHE A 171 1.93 3.67 7.22
C PHE A 171 2.08 4.69 6.10
N GLY A 172 1.15 5.66 5.98
CA GLY A 172 1.22 6.71 4.96
C GLY A 172 1.07 6.20 3.52
N GLN A 173 0.44 5.04 3.38
CA GLN A 173 0.07 4.46 2.09
C GLN A 173 -0.97 3.38 2.34
N PHE A 174 -1.69 3.03 1.27
CA PHE A 174 -2.46 1.80 1.26
C PHE A 174 -1.53 0.63 1.59
N THR A 175 -1.93 -0.13 2.61
CA THR A 175 -1.09 -1.16 3.21
C THR A 175 -1.82 -2.49 3.18
N SER A 176 -1.32 -3.39 2.35
CA SER A 176 -1.80 -4.77 2.28
C SER A 176 -1.34 -5.56 3.50
N ALA A 177 -2.29 -6.17 4.20
CA ALA A 177 -2.07 -7.16 5.24
C ALA A 177 -2.90 -8.41 4.92
N SER A 178 -2.72 -9.47 5.68
CA SER A 178 -3.42 -10.74 5.49
C SER A 178 -4.03 -11.21 6.80
N LEU A 179 -5.25 -11.75 6.75
CA LEU A 179 -5.85 -12.48 7.89
C LEU A 179 -5.06 -13.75 8.22
N ASN A 180 -4.28 -14.25 7.25
CA ASN A 180 -3.50 -15.45 7.35
C ASN A 180 -2.02 -15.16 7.60
N ARG A 181 -1.55 -15.53 8.79
CA ARG A 181 -0.16 -15.36 9.19
C ARG A 181 0.84 -16.04 8.26
N GLU A 182 0.51 -17.23 7.76
CA GLU A 182 1.42 -18.00 6.89
C GLU A 182 1.48 -17.43 5.47
N VAL A 183 0.41 -16.79 5.00
CA VAL A 183 0.46 -15.98 3.78
C VAL A 183 1.36 -14.77 3.98
N ALA A 184 1.18 -14.00 5.06
CA ALA A 184 1.97 -12.80 5.32
C ALA A 184 3.48 -13.08 5.36
N LYS A 185 3.90 -14.20 5.94
CA LYS A 185 5.32 -14.61 5.99
C LYS A 185 5.96 -14.80 4.61
N ARG A 186 5.19 -15.12 3.57
CA ARG A 186 5.72 -15.30 2.20
C ARG A 186 6.28 -13.98 1.64
N PHE A 187 5.73 -12.85 2.09
CA PHE A 187 6.17 -11.50 1.72
C PHE A 187 7.44 -11.07 2.46
N GLY A 188 7.80 -11.72 3.57
CA GLY A 188 9.06 -11.52 4.27
C GLY A 188 8.95 -11.58 5.79
N THR A 189 10.11 -11.65 6.45
CA THR A 189 10.22 -11.69 7.92
C THR A 189 11.26 -10.71 8.47
N ASP A 190 11.94 -9.92 7.62
CA ASP A 190 12.91 -8.90 8.06
C ASP A 190 12.23 -7.89 8.99
N THR A 191 11.02 -7.46 8.61
CA THR A 191 10.01 -6.97 9.55
C THR A 191 8.75 -7.79 9.41
N PHE A 192 8.17 -8.20 10.54
CA PHE A 192 6.87 -8.84 10.59
C PHE A 192 5.95 -8.05 11.53
N PHE A 193 4.85 -7.56 10.98
CA PHE A 193 3.81 -6.85 11.71
C PHE A 193 2.68 -7.79 12.08
N GLU A 194 2.22 -7.66 13.32
CA GLU A 194 0.96 -8.22 13.82
C GLU A 194 0.14 -7.03 14.34
N LEU A 195 -1.06 -6.81 13.81
CA LEU A 195 -1.79 -5.59 14.10
C LEU A 195 -3.31 -5.77 14.12
N ASP A 196 -3.95 -4.95 14.94
CA ASP A 196 -5.40 -4.74 14.90
C ASP A 196 -5.69 -3.46 14.11
N THR A 197 -6.36 -3.57 12.97
CA THR A 197 -6.84 -2.43 12.15
C THR A 197 -8.36 -2.28 12.33
N CYS A 198 -8.84 -1.06 12.50
CA CYS A 198 -10.27 -0.75 12.61
C CYS A 198 -10.78 0.08 11.42
N HIS A 199 -9.89 0.46 10.51
CA HIS A 199 -10.23 1.19 9.28
C HIS A 199 -9.88 0.43 8.00
N GLY A 200 -9.16 -0.69 8.10
CA GLY A 200 -8.96 -1.61 6.98
C GLY A 200 -10.15 -2.55 6.78
N ALA A 201 -10.31 -3.03 5.54
CA ALA A 201 -11.38 -3.94 5.17
C ALA A 201 -10.83 -5.17 4.42
N ALA A 202 -11.51 -6.30 4.58
CA ALA A 202 -11.20 -7.51 3.82
C ALA A 202 -11.66 -7.37 2.37
N ILE A 203 -10.74 -7.51 1.43
CA ILE A 203 -10.99 -7.28 -0.01
C ILE A 203 -10.95 -8.56 -0.84
N ARG A 204 -11.02 -9.72 -0.18
CA ARG A 204 -10.93 -11.06 -0.79
C ARG A 204 -11.84 -11.22 -2.01
N ASP A 205 -13.08 -10.76 -1.89
CA ASP A 205 -14.08 -10.93 -2.94
C ASP A 205 -13.78 -10.02 -4.16
N PHE A 206 -12.99 -8.97 -3.97
CA PHE A 206 -12.55 -8.02 -5.00
C PHE A 206 -11.07 -8.20 -5.37
N SER A 207 -10.54 -9.42 -5.28
CA SER A 207 -9.11 -9.69 -5.50
C SER A 207 -8.82 -10.61 -6.69
N PHE A 208 -7.70 -10.38 -7.36
CA PHE A 208 -7.08 -11.37 -8.27
C PHE A 208 -6.43 -12.54 -7.54
N MET A 209 -6.14 -12.40 -6.25
CA MET A 209 -5.48 -13.39 -5.42
C MET A 209 -6.30 -13.65 -4.14
N PRO A 210 -7.52 -14.21 -4.24
CA PRO A 210 -8.39 -14.39 -3.07
C PRO A 210 -7.80 -15.32 -2.00
N TRP A 211 -6.81 -16.15 -2.33
CA TRP A 211 -6.10 -16.98 -1.36
C TRP A 211 -5.16 -16.20 -0.44
N GLU A 212 -4.91 -14.91 -0.72
CA GLU A 212 -4.08 -14.08 0.15
C GLU A 212 -4.82 -13.58 1.39
N GLU A 213 -6.16 -13.74 1.42
CA GLU A 213 -7.01 -13.28 2.52
C GLU A 213 -6.70 -11.81 2.89
N GLU A 214 -6.53 -11.00 1.84
CA GLU A 214 -6.03 -9.63 1.94
C GLU A 214 -7.00 -8.72 2.67
N VAL A 215 -6.43 -7.95 3.60
CA VAL A 215 -7.04 -6.79 4.24
C VAL A 215 -6.25 -5.58 3.80
N LEU A 216 -6.93 -4.63 3.17
CA LEU A 216 -6.32 -3.39 2.74
C LEU A 216 -6.59 -2.30 3.78
N ILE A 217 -5.52 -1.65 4.23
CA ILE A 217 -5.54 -0.63 5.27
C ILE A 217 -5.33 0.74 4.61
N PRO A 218 -6.16 1.76 4.92
CA PRO A 218 -6.05 3.08 4.32
C PRO A 218 -4.83 3.86 4.83
N PRO A 219 -4.33 4.86 4.08
CA PRO A 219 -3.13 5.61 4.43
C PRO A 219 -3.26 6.46 5.70
N PHE A 220 -4.49 6.77 6.13
CA PHE A 220 -4.79 7.69 7.24
C PHE A 220 -4.94 7.01 8.61
N GLU A 221 -4.97 5.67 8.70
CA GLU A 221 -5.09 4.99 9.98
C GLU A 221 -3.80 5.11 10.81
N THR A 222 -3.95 5.57 12.04
CA THR A 222 -2.86 5.70 13.02
C THR A 222 -2.85 4.51 13.97
N PHE A 223 -1.65 4.13 14.41
CA PHE A 223 -1.43 2.97 15.24
C PHE A 223 -0.55 3.32 16.43
N ASN A 224 -0.91 2.81 17.60
CA ASN A 224 -0.01 2.77 18.75
C ASN A 224 0.87 1.52 18.66
N VAL A 225 2.19 1.71 18.81
CA VAL A 225 3.16 0.60 18.90
C VAL A 225 3.06 -0.01 20.28
N THR A 226 2.58 -1.25 20.37
CA THR A 226 2.37 -1.93 21.66
C THR A 226 3.56 -2.78 22.08
N SER A 227 4.30 -3.32 21.12
CA SER A 227 5.48 -4.15 21.38
C SER A 227 6.42 -4.14 20.19
N VAL A 228 7.72 -4.19 20.47
CA VAL A 228 8.79 -4.37 19.49
C VAL A 228 9.73 -5.43 20.03
N THR A 229 9.86 -6.55 19.33
CA THR A 229 10.81 -7.61 19.68
C THR A 229 11.74 -7.88 18.51
N ARG A 230 12.99 -8.24 18.82
CA ARG A 230 14.03 -8.51 17.81
C ARG A 230 14.61 -9.90 18.06
N GLN A 231 14.61 -10.73 17.03
CA GLN A 231 15.22 -12.05 17.06
C GLN A 231 16.23 -12.15 15.92
N GLY A 232 17.51 -11.97 16.26
CA GLY A 232 18.59 -11.88 15.26
C GLY A 232 18.36 -10.71 14.28
N ALA A 233 18.17 -11.06 13.01
CA ALA A 233 17.95 -10.10 11.92
C ALA A 233 16.47 -9.70 11.75
N GLU A 234 15.54 -10.43 12.35
CA GLU A 234 14.09 -10.22 12.22
C GLU A 234 13.56 -9.27 13.31
N THR A 235 12.65 -8.38 12.93
CA THR A 235 11.96 -7.47 13.84
C THR A 235 10.46 -7.74 13.82
N HIS A 236 9.88 -7.99 14.98
CA HIS A 236 8.44 -8.17 15.14
C HIS A 236 7.84 -6.94 15.83
N ILE A 237 6.86 -6.30 15.17
CA ILE A 237 6.21 -5.09 15.67
C ILE A 237 4.73 -5.37 15.83
N GLN A 238 4.22 -5.12 17.03
CA GLN A 238 2.79 -5.19 17.31
C GLN A 238 2.19 -3.79 17.32
N LEU A 239 1.09 -3.63 16.59
CA LEU A 239 0.38 -2.36 16.44
C LEU A 239 -1.07 -2.52 16.85
N ARG A 240 -1.64 -1.49 17.47
CA ARG A 240 -3.07 -1.40 17.74
C ARG A 240 -3.61 -0.13 17.13
N SER A 241 -4.71 -0.22 16.39
CA SER A 241 -5.44 0.95 15.88
C SER A 241 -5.66 1.98 17.00
N HIS A 242 -5.27 3.21 16.73
CA HIS A 242 -5.31 4.33 17.66
C HIS A 242 -6.37 5.37 17.24
N GLY A 243 -6.56 5.56 15.94
CA GLY A 243 -7.52 6.52 15.36
C GLY A 243 -7.15 6.86 13.91
N VAL A 244 -7.65 7.98 13.40
CA VAL A 244 -7.35 8.48 12.05
C VAL A 244 -6.67 9.85 12.10
N TYR A 245 -5.85 10.14 11.11
CA TYR A 245 -5.26 11.46 10.89
C TYR A 245 -5.02 11.67 9.40
N SER A 246 -5.38 12.84 8.88
CA SER A 246 -5.11 13.25 7.49
C SER A 246 -4.62 14.70 7.46
N ASN A 247 -3.62 14.96 6.62
CA ASN A 247 -3.20 16.32 6.28
C ASN A 247 -4.12 16.93 5.24
N TYR A 248 -4.70 16.11 4.36
CA TYR A 248 -5.54 16.54 3.25
C TYR A 248 -7.00 16.16 3.46
N ASN A 249 -7.91 17.03 3.00
CA ASN A 249 -9.33 16.72 2.85
C ASN A 249 -9.89 17.38 1.58
N CYS A 250 -10.35 16.57 0.62
CA CYS A 250 -10.90 17.00 -0.66
C CYS A 250 -9.92 17.86 -1.48
N ALA A 251 -8.65 17.46 -1.53
CA ALA A 251 -7.55 18.28 -2.06
C ALA A 251 -7.68 18.64 -3.55
N TRP A 252 -8.32 17.77 -4.35
CA TRP A 252 -8.61 18.05 -5.75
C TRP A 252 -9.59 19.21 -5.92
N LEU A 253 -10.68 19.17 -5.15
CA LEU A 253 -11.81 20.10 -5.24
C LEU A 253 -11.51 21.42 -4.55
N ARG A 254 -10.75 21.39 -3.44
CA ARG A 254 -10.49 22.56 -2.61
C ARG A 254 -9.14 23.18 -3.01
N GLY A 255 -9.19 24.47 -3.33
CA GLY A 255 -8.05 25.28 -3.77
C GLY A 255 -6.95 25.43 -2.71
N ASP A 256 -7.30 25.31 -1.42
CA ASP A 256 -6.43 25.49 -0.26
C ASP A 256 -6.97 24.70 0.96
N ILE A 257 -6.07 24.18 1.80
CA ILE A 257 -6.42 23.74 3.17
C ILE A 257 -6.35 24.98 4.08
N PRO A 258 -7.42 25.33 4.83
CA PRO A 258 -7.29 26.28 5.93
C PRO A 258 -6.49 25.60 7.05
N GLY A 259 -5.26 26.07 7.28
CA GLY A 259 -4.42 25.54 8.36
C GLY A 259 -2.93 25.87 8.31
N GLY A 260 -2.45 26.56 7.28
CA GLY A 260 -1.08 27.08 7.21
C GLY A 260 -1.03 28.58 7.44
N ASP A 261 -1.37 29.05 8.64
CA ASP A 261 -0.98 30.39 9.10
C ASP A 261 -0.14 30.25 10.37
N THR A 262 1.09 30.79 10.26
CA THR A 262 2.18 30.98 11.25
C THR A 262 3.00 29.78 11.72
#